data_AF-A0A8J5PN29-F1
#
_entry.id   AF-A0A8J5PN29-F1
#
_cell.length_a   1.000
_cell.length_b   1.000
_cell.length_c   1.000
_cell.angle_alpha   90.00
_cell.angle_beta   90.00
_cell.angle_gamma   90.00
#
_symmetry.space_group_name_H-M   'P 1'
#
loop_
_entity.id
_entity.type
_entity.pdbx_description
1 polymer ?
#
loop_
_entity_poly.entity_id
_entity_poly.type
_entity_poly.pdbx_seq_one_letter_code
_entity_poly.pdbx_strand_id
1 'polypeptide(L)'
;MSERIAVDLDYDSAIEIPLDDSLNLSLRSSLLHFAQENGRTYHRLSEGKYAYPNDDIENDRLDLQDGMYIITLDGKRALNPGADTAKRVLDMGTGTGIWALEFAEEHPAAEVIGVDLSPIQPPFVPPNCSFEIDDLEKEWTWTTPFDFIFSRMMTGSFSDPETIAKKAFNGLNPGGWYEIQDIQLPVFCDDGTLDPKTSPLMKWQKCLIEGSRRLGRPLGESDKYKAIVKKVGFHNVVETIYKWPTNSWPKDPKLKELGKWNLINFESGLEGVSLALFTRMLGWSKDEVLSLCADVRNELRNPKVHGYWKIYVVYGQKPEKEAAW
;
A
#
# COMPACT_ATOMS: atom_id res chain seq x y z
N MET A 1 37.27 30.16 -18.35
CA MET A 1 36.29 30.66 -17.37
C MET A 1 35.39 29.48 -17.04
N SER A 2 35.54 28.95 -15.83
CA SER A 2 34.87 27.75 -15.34
C SER A 2 34.31 28.15 -13.97
N GLU A 3 33.04 28.54 -13.93
CA GLU A 3 32.36 28.83 -12.68
C GLU A 3 31.63 27.58 -12.20
N ARG A 4 32.18 26.99 -11.14
CA ARG A 4 31.48 26.06 -10.25
C ARG A 4 30.53 26.88 -9.38
N ILE A 5 29.28 26.45 -9.28
CA ILE A 5 28.32 26.95 -8.30
C ILE A 5 28.58 26.21 -6.98
N ALA A 6 28.77 26.96 -5.90
CA ALA A 6 28.93 26.44 -4.53
C ALA A 6 27.56 26.27 -3.87
N VAL A 7 27.45 25.25 -3.02
CA VAL A 7 26.26 24.90 -2.24
C VAL A 7 26.26 25.72 -0.96
N ASP A 8 25.11 26.33 -0.64
CA ASP A 8 24.89 27.02 0.62
C ASP A 8 24.26 26.06 1.64
N LEU A 9 24.95 25.87 2.75
CA LEU A 9 24.49 25.14 3.94
C LEU A 9 24.37 26.20 5.03
N ASP A 10 23.15 26.68 5.29
CA ASP A 10 22.72 27.23 6.58
C ASP A 10 21.21 27.50 6.51
N TYR A 11 20.42 26.57 7.07
CA TYR A 11 19.00 26.79 7.36
C TYR A 11 18.86 27.04 8.86
N ASP A 12 18.82 28.31 9.24
CA ASP A 12 18.50 28.75 10.59
C ASP A 12 17.32 29.72 10.49
N SER A 13 16.15 29.29 10.95
CA SER A 13 15.00 30.17 11.20
C SER A 13 14.10 29.54 12.24
N ALA A 14 14.42 29.86 13.49
CA ALA A 14 13.53 29.72 14.62
C ALA A 14 12.32 30.65 14.47
N ILE A 15 11.12 30.08 14.58
CA ILE A 15 9.92 30.81 15.02
C ILE A 15 9.45 30.11 16.29
N GLU A 16 9.55 30.81 17.41
CA GLU A 16 9.08 30.37 18.72
C GLU A 16 7.55 30.31 18.76
N ILE A 17 7.01 29.14 19.11
CA ILE A 17 5.62 28.96 19.60
C ILE A 17 5.75 28.52 21.08
N PRO A 18 4.94 29.06 22.02
CA PRO A 18 5.17 28.84 23.45
C PRO A 18 5.08 27.36 23.83
N LEU A 19 6.18 26.83 24.37
CA LEU A 19 6.41 25.44 24.71
C LEU A 19 5.79 25.04 26.05
N ASP A 20 4.85 24.11 26.01
CA ASP A 20 4.73 23.05 27.03
C ASP A 20 4.93 21.67 26.34
N ASP A 21 6.03 21.54 25.59
CA ASP A 21 6.17 20.54 24.52
C ASP A 21 7.42 19.65 24.63
N SER A 22 8.15 19.71 25.76
CA SER A 22 9.44 19.00 25.89
C SER A 22 9.30 17.47 25.83
N LEU A 23 8.18 16.92 26.32
CA LEU A 23 7.87 15.49 26.22
C LEU A 23 7.40 15.09 24.80
N ASN A 24 6.57 15.91 24.17
CA ASN A 24 6.05 15.67 22.81
C ASN A 24 7.14 15.77 21.74
N LEU A 25 8.08 16.70 21.86
CA LEU A 25 9.21 16.83 20.95
C LEU A 25 10.15 15.62 21.02
N SER A 26 10.41 15.09 22.22
CA SER A 26 11.24 13.89 22.38
C SER A 26 10.58 12.64 21.80
N LEU A 27 9.26 12.51 21.95
CA LEU A 27 8.47 11.44 21.35
C LEU A 27 8.47 11.57 19.83
N ARG A 28 8.18 12.75 19.27
CA ARG A 28 8.25 13.01 17.83
C ARG A 28 9.64 12.73 17.25
N SER A 29 10.71 13.15 17.92
CA SER A 29 12.09 12.85 17.50
C SER A 29 12.39 11.36 17.48
N SER A 30 11.91 10.59 18.47
CA SER A 30 12.09 9.13 18.50
C SER A 30 11.32 8.38 17.41
N LEU A 31 10.18 8.94 16.97
CA LEU A 31 9.34 8.43 15.90
C LEU A 31 9.92 8.68 14.50
N LEU A 32 10.76 9.70 14.36
CA LEU A 32 11.49 10.01 13.12
C LEU A 32 12.71 9.09 12.90
N HIS A 33 13.10 8.27 13.89
CA HIS A 33 14.21 7.34 13.75
C HIS A 33 13.73 5.95 13.31
N PHE A 34 14.06 5.55 12.08
CA PHE A 34 13.76 4.23 11.53
C PHE A 34 14.63 3.12 12.12
N ALA A 35 14.05 1.93 12.29
CA ALA A 35 14.77 0.72 12.64
C ALA A 35 15.56 0.22 11.42
N GLN A 36 16.80 -0.24 11.61
CA GLN A 36 17.63 -0.79 10.53
C GLN A 36 17.80 -2.31 10.69
N GLU A 37 17.46 -3.06 9.66
CA GLU A 37 17.70 -4.51 9.61
C GLU A 37 18.14 -4.92 8.19
N ASN A 38 19.19 -5.73 8.10
CA ASN A 38 19.69 -6.29 6.82
C ASN A 38 20.05 -5.25 5.75
N GLY A 39 20.26 -3.97 6.12
CA GLY A 39 20.55 -2.87 5.20
C GLY A 39 19.31 -2.17 4.63
N ARG A 40 18.13 -2.40 5.21
CA ARG A 40 16.87 -1.72 4.90
C ARG A 40 16.36 -0.99 6.15
N THR A 41 15.53 0.04 5.96
CA THR A 41 14.89 0.76 7.08
C THR A 41 13.43 0.36 7.25
N TYR A 42 12.92 0.36 8.49
CA TYR A 42 11.55 -0.03 8.85
C TYR A 42 10.97 0.93 9.91
N HIS A 43 9.64 1.03 9.97
CA HIS A 43 8.95 1.83 10.98
C HIS A 43 9.19 1.31 12.42
N ARG A 44 9.13 2.21 13.42
CA ARG A 44 9.41 1.91 14.83
C ARG A 44 8.17 1.84 15.72
N LEU A 45 7.07 2.50 15.35
CA LEU A 45 5.82 2.60 16.14
C LEU A 45 5.21 1.25 16.53
N SER A 46 5.36 0.26 15.66
CA SER A 46 4.88 -1.12 15.82
C SER A 46 6.00 -2.10 15.42
N GLU A 47 7.19 -1.89 16.00
CA GLU A 47 8.41 -2.64 15.70
C GLU A 47 8.14 -4.16 15.66
N GLY A 48 8.60 -4.80 14.58
CA GLY A 48 8.42 -6.23 14.33
C GLY A 48 7.06 -6.63 13.75
N LYS A 49 6.02 -5.80 13.82
CA LYS A 49 4.68 -6.14 13.29
C LYS A 49 4.57 -5.93 11.79
N TYR A 50 5.22 -4.93 11.22
CA TYR A 50 5.21 -4.64 9.77
C TYR A 50 6.51 -5.13 9.14
N ALA A 51 6.39 -5.82 8.01
CA ALA A 51 7.51 -6.49 7.36
C ALA A 51 8.06 -5.74 6.15
N TYR A 52 7.48 -4.60 5.77
CA TYR A 52 7.90 -3.85 4.59
C TYR A 52 8.78 -2.65 4.96
N PRO A 53 9.84 -2.39 4.17
CA PRO A 53 10.74 -1.29 4.42
C PRO A 53 10.10 0.07 4.11
N ASN A 54 10.79 1.14 4.49
CA ASN A 54 10.37 2.52 4.24
C ASN A 54 11.53 3.41 3.74
N ASP A 55 12.53 2.78 3.11
CA ASP A 55 13.68 3.47 2.49
C ASP A 55 13.36 3.95 1.07
N ASP A 56 14.22 4.81 0.52
CA ASP A 56 14.03 5.45 -0.79
C ASP A 56 13.80 4.44 -1.93
N ILE A 57 14.44 3.27 -1.87
CA ILE A 57 14.25 2.19 -2.86
C ILE A 57 12.79 1.69 -2.85
N GLU A 58 12.20 1.57 -1.67
CA GLU A 58 10.80 1.17 -1.54
C GLU A 58 9.86 2.31 -1.93
N ASN A 59 10.20 3.56 -1.62
CA ASN A 59 9.40 4.73 -2.00
C ASN A 59 9.29 4.86 -3.53
N ASP A 60 10.42 4.76 -4.25
CA ASP A 60 10.44 4.76 -5.72
C ASP A 60 9.59 3.61 -6.31
N ARG A 61 9.61 2.45 -5.63
CA ARG A 61 8.81 1.29 -6.02
C ARG A 61 7.31 1.54 -5.82
N LEU A 62 6.91 2.16 -4.71
CA LEU A 62 5.52 2.52 -4.43
C LEU A 62 4.97 3.53 -5.43
N ASP A 63 5.76 4.53 -5.82
CA ASP A 63 5.36 5.53 -6.82
C ASP A 63 5.20 4.90 -8.21
N LEU A 64 6.09 3.99 -8.60
CA LEU A 64 5.92 3.19 -9.82
C LEU A 64 4.63 2.35 -9.76
N GLN A 65 4.32 1.78 -8.60
CA GLN A 65 3.11 0.99 -8.39
C GLN A 65 1.83 1.84 -8.48
N ASP A 66 1.84 3.10 -8.03
CA ASP A 66 0.73 4.04 -8.27
C ASP A 66 0.49 4.25 -9.77
N GLY A 67 1.54 4.54 -10.54
CA GLY A 67 1.43 4.69 -12.00
C GLY A 67 0.86 3.47 -12.71
N MET A 68 1.19 2.25 -12.22
CA MET A 68 0.58 1.02 -12.74
C MET A 68 -0.92 0.92 -12.45
N TYR A 69 -1.39 1.39 -11.30
CA TYR A 69 -2.82 1.50 -11.01
C TYR A 69 -3.51 2.50 -11.94
N ILE A 70 -2.90 3.65 -12.20
CA ILE A 70 -3.45 4.65 -13.14
C ILE A 70 -3.63 4.04 -14.54
N ILE A 71 -2.64 3.30 -15.05
CA ILE A 71 -2.77 2.56 -16.32
C ILE A 71 -3.92 1.54 -16.21
N THR A 72 -3.95 0.76 -15.13
CA THR A 72 -4.94 -0.31 -14.93
C THR A 72 -6.37 0.23 -14.96
N LEU A 73 -6.61 1.34 -14.27
CA LEU A 73 -7.92 1.95 -14.04
C LEU A 73 -8.28 3.03 -15.08
N ASP A 74 -7.56 3.08 -16.20
CA ASP A 74 -7.81 4.00 -17.32
C ASP A 74 -7.82 5.47 -16.88
N GLY A 75 -6.82 5.86 -16.08
CA GLY A 75 -6.63 7.22 -15.60
C GLY A 75 -7.36 7.54 -14.30
N LYS A 76 -8.16 6.63 -13.75
CA LYS A 76 -8.92 6.86 -12.51
C LYS A 76 -8.15 6.43 -11.26
N ARG A 77 -8.32 7.18 -10.16
CA ARG A 77 -7.75 6.85 -8.85
C ARG A 77 -8.65 5.96 -7.99
N ALA A 78 -9.97 6.09 -8.16
CA ALA A 78 -11.01 5.30 -7.50
C ALA A 78 -12.11 4.89 -8.49
N LEU A 79 -12.82 3.81 -8.21
CA LEU A 79 -13.92 3.30 -9.04
C LEU A 79 -15.30 3.47 -8.41
N ASN A 80 -15.39 3.75 -7.11
CA ASN A 80 -16.66 3.95 -6.45
C ASN A 80 -17.35 5.23 -6.95
N PRO A 81 -18.69 5.24 -7.12
CA PRO A 81 -19.42 6.39 -7.65
C PRO A 81 -19.38 7.66 -6.78
N GLY A 82 -19.02 7.55 -5.49
CA GLY A 82 -19.01 8.67 -4.56
C GLY A 82 -17.72 9.48 -4.54
N ALA A 83 -16.64 8.97 -5.14
CA ALA A 83 -15.30 9.57 -5.10
C ALA A 83 -15.32 11.04 -5.55
N ASP A 84 -15.96 11.34 -6.68
CA ASP A 84 -15.99 12.69 -7.27
C ASP A 84 -16.73 13.73 -6.41
N THR A 85 -17.57 13.28 -5.49
CA THR A 85 -18.42 14.14 -4.65
C THR A 85 -18.05 14.12 -3.17
N ALA A 86 -17.05 13.32 -2.79
CA ALA A 86 -16.60 13.19 -1.42
C ALA A 86 -16.01 14.52 -0.93
N LYS A 87 -16.38 14.94 0.28
CA LYS A 87 -15.85 16.18 0.89
C LYS A 87 -14.78 15.90 1.92
N ARG A 88 -14.80 14.71 2.53
CA ARG A 88 -13.77 14.27 3.48
C ARG A 88 -13.33 12.85 3.14
N VAL A 89 -12.04 12.68 2.87
CA VAL A 89 -11.44 11.46 2.35
C VAL A 89 -10.33 10.97 3.27
N LEU A 90 -10.32 9.67 3.55
CA LEU A 90 -9.24 9.00 4.28
C LEU A 90 -8.49 8.06 3.33
N ASP A 91 -7.18 8.23 3.19
CA ASP A 91 -6.28 7.28 2.55
C ASP A 91 -5.54 6.46 3.62
N MET A 92 -5.94 5.20 3.77
CA MET A 92 -5.43 4.27 4.77
C MET A 92 -4.16 3.57 4.27
N GLY A 93 -3.04 3.82 4.96
CA GLY A 93 -1.73 3.30 4.55
C GLY A 93 -1.19 4.06 3.35
N THR A 94 -1.12 5.39 3.48
CA THR A 94 -0.87 6.30 2.36
C THR A 94 0.53 6.13 1.75
N GLY A 95 1.47 5.44 2.42
CA GLY A 95 2.81 5.20 1.91
C GLY A 95 3.53 6.52 1.64
N THR A 96 3.99 6.74 0.41
CA THR A 96 4.62 8.01 -0.02
C THR A 96 3.66 9.21 -0.01
N GLY A 97 2.36 8.95 0.06
CA GLY A 97 1.31 9.97 -0.02
C GLY A 97 0.84 10.26 -1.45
N ILE A 98 1.45 9.65 -2.48
CA ILE A 98 1.20 10.00 -3.88
C ILE A 98 -0.28 9.92 -4.27
N TRP A 99 -1.01 8.90 -3.79
CA TRP A 99 -2.44 8.80 -4.07
C TRP A 99 -3.23 9.95 -3.45
N ALA A 100 -2.97 10.26 -2.17
CA ALA A 100 -3.65 11.31 -1.43
C ALA A 100 -3.38 12.70 -2.03
N LEU A 101 -2.13 12.98 -2.39
CA LEU A 101 -1.71 14.26 -2.99
C LEU A 101 -2.46 14.50 -4.30
N GLU A 102 -2.42 13.52 -5.19
CA GLU A 102 -3.01 13.65 -6.51
C GLU A 102 -4.54 13.65 -6.46
N PHE A 103 -5.14 12.86 -5.56
CA PHE A 103 -6.58 12.95 -5.31
C PHE A 103 -6.97 14.34 -4.78
N ALA A 104 -6.17 14.94 -3.89
CA ALA A 104 -6.41 16.28 -3.39
C ALA A 104 -6.31 17.36 -4.50
N GLU A 105 -5.38 17.19 -5.45
CA GLU A 105 -5.27 18.05 -6.63
C GLU A 105 -6.46 17.92 -7.59
N GLU A 106 -6.91 16.69 -7.85
CA GLU A 106 -8.09 16.40 -8.69
C GLU A 106 -9.40 16.90 -8.05
N HIS A 107 -9.46 16.94 -6.72
CA HIS A 107 -10.64 17.27 -5.93
C HIS A 107 -10.37 18.41 -4.92
N PRO A 108 -10.19 19.67 -5.37
CA PRO A 108 -9.79 20.80 -4.52
C PRO A 108 -10.83 21.18 -3.44
N ALA A 109 -12.06 20.68 -3.55
CA ALA A 109 -13.12 20.88 -2.56
C ALA A 109 -13.17 19.78 -1.47
N ALA A 110 -12.41 18.69 -1.64
CA ALA A 110 -12.31 17.60 -0.69
C ALA A 110 -11.15 17.84 0.27
N GLU A 111 -11.36 17.58 1.56
CA GLU A 111 -10.29 17.41 2.53
C GLU A 111 -9.78 15.98 2.47
N VAL A 112 -8.49 15.80 2.24
CA VAL A 112 -7.84 14.49 2.12
C VAL A 112 -6.86 14.30 3.27
N ILE A 113 -7.00 13.19 3.97
CA ILE A 113 -6.14 12.81 5.09
C ILE A 113 -5.49 11.48 4.74
N GLY A 114 -4.18 11.46 4.59
CA GLY A 114 -3.39 10.23 4.45
C GLY A 114 -2.86 9.79 5.81
N VAL A 115 -2.95 8.50 6.12
CA VAL A 115 -2.43 7.94 7.38
C VAL A 115 -1.44 6.84 7.08
N ASP A 116 -0.25 6.91 7.69
CA ASP A 116 0.75 5.85 7.61
C ASP A 116 1.49 5.69 8.95
N LEU A 117 2.13 4.54 9.15
CA LEU A 117 3.00 4.30 10.29
C LEU A 117 4.35 5.00 10.14
N SER A 118 4.77 5.32 8.91
CA SER A 118 6.06 5.95 8.62
C SER A 118 5.87 7.39 8.15
N PRO A 119 6.59 8.37 8.75
CA PRO A 119 6.64 9.74 8.24
C PRO A 119 7.58 9.86 7.03
N ILE A 120 7.14 9.38 5.87
CA ILE A 120 7.91 9.38 4.61
C ILE A 120 7.30 10.30 3.53
N GLN A 121 6.23 11.02 3.88
CA GLN A 121 5.48 11.87 2.97
C GLN A 121 6.19 13.22 2.74
N PRO A 122 5.99 13.87 1.59
CA PRO A 122 6.65 15.14 1.30
C PRO A 122 6.18 16.27 2.22
N PRO A 123 7.06 17.25 2.54
CA PRO A 123 6.73 18.35 3.45
C PRO A 123 5.81 19.41 2.83
N PHE A 124 5.77 19.51 1.50
CA PHE A 124 4.92 20.43 0.76
C PHE A 124 3.74 19.66 0.19
N VAL A 125 2.53 20.05 0.59
CA VAL A 125 1.28 19.37 0.24
C VAL A 125 0.23 20.38 -0.22
N PRO A 126 -0.77 19.98 -1.03
CA PRO A 126 -1.92 20.82 -1.34
C PRO A 126 -2.61 21.32 -0.06
N PRO A 127 -3.25 22.51 -0.07
CA PRO A 127 -3.86 23.11 1.12
C PRO A 127 -5.01 22.28 1.71
N ASN A 128 -5.56 21.35 0.93
CA ASN A 128 -6.63 20.44 1.30
C ASN A 128 -6.13 19.00 1.59
N CYS A 129 -4.82 18.77 1.65
CA CYS A 129 -4.22 17.47 1.97
C CYS A 129 -3.41 17.56 3.26
N SER A 130 -3.48 16.52 4.09
CA SER A 130 -2.68 16.41 5.31
C SER A 130 -2.30 14.96 5.59
N PHE A 131 -1.26 14.77 6.39
CA PHE A 131 -0.75 13.45 6.76
C PHE A 131 -0.70 13.27 8.28
N GLU A 132 -1.15 12.12 8.75
CA GLU A 132 -1.09 11.73 10.16
C GLU A 132 -0.26 10.46 10.33
N ILE A 133 0.54 10.42 11.40
CA ILE A 133 1.30 9.22 11.75
C ILE A 133 0.51 8.46 12.82
N ASP A 134 -0.17 7.38 12.43
CA ASP A 134 -0.97 6.59 13.37
C ASP A 134 -1.07 5.11 12.98
N ASP A 135 -1.40 4.28 13.97
CA ASP A 135 -1.68 2.86 13.81
C ASP A 135 -3.19 2.65 13.62
N LEU A 136 -3.59 2.46 12.37
CA LEU A 136 -4.98 2.27 11.97
C LEU A 136 -5.64 1.01 12.56
N GLU A 137 -4.93 0.12 13.26
CA GLU A 137 -5.53 -0.97 14.04
C GLU A 137 -6.06 -0.48 15.41
N LYS A 138 -5.51 0.61 15.97
CA LYS A 138 -5.95 1.23 17.24
C LYS A 138 -7.23 2.06 17.09
N GLU A 139 -7.91 2.35 18.19
CA GLU A 139 -9.15 3.13 18.18
C GLU A 139 -9.00 4.46 17.40
N TRP A 140 -9.92 4.70 16.47
CA TRP A 140 -9.92 5.91 15.65
C TRP A 140 -10.46 7.09 16.45
N THR A 141 -9.75 8.22 16.43
CA THR A 141 -10.05 9.38 17.28
C THR A 141 -10.75 10.53 16.55
N TRP A 142 -10.92 10.45 15.22
CA TRP A 142 -11.67 11.45 14.46
C TRP A 142 -13.12 11.56 14.91
N THR A 143 -13.58 12.79 15.17
CA THR A 143 -14.96 13.08 15.59
C THR A 143 -15.89 13.33 14.40
N THR A 144 -15.33 13.67 13.24
CA THR A 144 -16.06 13.89 11.98
C THR A 144 -15.89 12.67 11.08
N PRO A 145 -16.98 11.99 10.68
CA PRO A 145 -16.90 10.85 9.77
C PRO A 145 -16.48 11.28 8.35
N PHE A 146 -16.00 10.31 7.58
CA PHE A 146 -15.55 10.47 6.21
C PHE A 146 -16.68 10.20 5.20
N ASP A 147 -16.59 10.79 4.02
CA ASP A 147 -17.48 10.46 2.89
C ASP A 147 -16.89 9.33 2.03
N PHE A 148 -15.56 9.24 2.01
CA PHE A 148 -14.83 8.21 1.28
C PHE A 148 -13.64 7.73 2.12
N ILE A 149 -13.52 6.42 2.30
CA ILE A 149 -12.34 5.77 2.86
C ILE A 149 -11.74 4.89 1.77
N PHE A 150 -10.44 5.05 1.57
CA PHE A 150 -9.66 4.36 0.56
C PHE A 150 -8.52 3.57 1.20
N SER A 151 -8.16 2.46 0.59
CA SER A 151 -6.95 1.72 0.93
C SER A 151 -6.43 1.02 -0.32
N ARG A 152 -5.10 1.02 -0.49
CA ARG A 152 -4.44 0.37 -1.63
C ARG A 152 -3.20 -0.38 -1.20
N MET A 153 -3.02 -1.59 -1.75
CA MET A 153 -1.84 -2.43 -1.51
C MET A 153 -1.56 -2.69 -0.03
N MET A 154 -2.64 -2.84 0.76
CA MET A 154 -2.59 -3.08 2.21
C MET A 154 -2.51 -4.58 2.57
N THR A 155 -2.20 -5.43 1.58
CA THR A 155 -2.00 -6.87 1.77
C THR A 155 -0.91 -7.12 2.81
N GLY A 156 -1.22 -7.91 3.83
CA GLY A 156 -0.28 -8.16 4.93
C GLY A 156 -0.01 -6.97 5.86
N SER A 157 -0.68 -5.83 5.67
CA SER A 157 -0.57 -4.68 6.58
C SER A 157 -1.42 -4.86 7.84
N PHE A 158 -2.60 -5.46 7.71
CA PHE A 158 -3.55 -5.64 8.81
C PHE A 158 -3.62 -7.09 9.29
N SER A 159 -3.85 -7.28 10.59
CA SER A 159 -3.98 -8.61 11.19
C SER A 159 -5.33 -9.25 10.89
N ASP A 160 -6.38 -8.44 10.81
CA ASP A 160 -7.74 -8.87 10.47
C ASP A 160 -8.44 -7.87 9.53
N PRO A 161 -8.58 -8.20 8.23
CA PRO A 161 -9.30 -7.37 7.27
C PRO A 161 -10.77 -7.11 7.63
N GLU A 162 -11.45 -8.03 8.35
CA GLU A 162 -12.84 -7.82 8.75
C GLU A 162 -12.97 -6.73 9.82
N THR A 163 -12.07 -6.71 10.81
CA THR A 163 -12.01 -5.65 11.80
C THR A 163 -11.75 -4.29 11.14
N ILE A 164 -10.84 -4.23 10.16
CA ILE A 164 -10.58 -2.98 9.43
C ILE A 164 -11.79 -2.53 8.63
N ALA A 165 -12.46 -3.43 7.92
CA ALA A 165 -13.69 -3.10 7.20
C ALA A 165 -14.79 -2.58 8.14
N LYS A 166 -14.91 -3.11 9.37
CA LYS A 166 -15.83 -2.59 10.41
C LYS A 166 -15.46 -1.17 10.84
N LYS A 167 -14.17 -0.87 10.98
CA LYS A 167 -13.71 0.47 11.33
C LYS A 167 -13.99 1.47 10.22
N ALA A 168 -13.71 1.10 8.97
CA ALA A 168 -14.09 1.90 7.81
C ALA A 168 -15.61 2.13 7.78
N PHE A 169 -16.43 1.08 7.99
CA PHE A 169 -17.88 1.22 8.06
C PHE A 169 -18.32 2.20 9.15
N ASN A 170 -17.75 2.11 10.35
CA ASN A 170 -18.10 3.00 11.46
C ASN A 170 -17.65 4.44 11.23
N GLY A 171 -16.47 4.63 10.63
CA GLY A 171 -15.90 5.94 10.32
C GLY A 171 -16.54 6.66 9.12
N LEU A 172 -17.42 6.01 8.37
CA LEU A 172 -18.13 6.63 7.25
C LEU A 172 -19.43 7.34 7.67
N ASN A 173 -19.74 8.44 6.99
CA ASN A 173 -21.08 9.00 6.95
C ASN A 173 -22.07 7.99 6.33
N PRO A 174 -23.36 8.03 6.70
CA PRO A 174 -24.39 7.37 5.91
C PRO A 174 -24.27 7.78 4.44
N GLY A 175 -24.36 6.82 3.52
CA GLY A 175 -24.14 7.06 2.09
C GLY A 175 -22.67 7.11 1.66
N GLY A 176 -21.70 7.12 2.60
CA GLY A 176 -20.27 7.14 2.30
C GLY A 176 -19.75 5.81 1.73
N TRP A 177 -18.57 5.85 1.10
CA TRP A 177 -18.00 4.72 0.36
C TRP A 177 -16.70 4.21 0.97
N TYR A 178 -16.50 2.90 0.95
CA TYR A 178 -15.22 2.26 1.22
C TYR A 178 -14.72 1.57 -0.05
N GLU A 179 -13.49 1.84 -0.47
CA GLU A 179 -12.83 1.18 -1.60
C GLU A 179 -11.49 0.59 -1.20
N ILE A 180 -11.25 -0.64 -1.65
CA ILE A 180 -10.03 -1.42 -1.42
C ILE A 180 -9.47 -1.83 -2.79
N GLN A 181 -8.20 -1.51 -3.03
CA GLN A 181 -7.48 -1.91 -4.24
C GLN A 181 -6.26 -2.75 -3.86
N ASP A 182 -6.25 -4.04 -4.14
CA ASP A 182 -5.20 -4.91 -3.60
C ASP A 182 -4.82 -6.10 -4.48
N ILE A 183 -3.63 -6.64 -4.23
CA ILE A 183 -3.02 -7.74 -4.97
C ILE A 183 -3.28 -9.09 -4.31
N GLN A 184 -3.76 -10.04 -5.11
CA GLN A 184 -3.97 -11.41 -4.66
C GLN A 184 -2.73 -12.27 -4.89
N LEU A 185 -2.33 -12.99 -3.86
CA LEU A 185 -1.34 -14.06 -3.90
C LEU A 185 -2.03 -15.45 -3.81
N PRO A 186 -1.43 -16.53 -4.34
CA PRO A 186 -0.17 -16.56 -5.10
C PRO A 186 -0.33 -16.05 -6.54
N VAL A 187 0.77 -16.07 -7.31
CA VAL A 187 0.75 -15.91 -8.78
C VAL A 187 -0.19 -16.93 -9.43
N PHE A 188 -0.91 -16.47 -10.46
CA PHE A 188 -1.75 -17.28 -11.33
C PHE A 188 -1.04 -17.54 -12.67
N CYS A 189 -1.37 -18.67 -13.29
CA CYS A 189 -0.90 -19.05 -14.62
C CYS A 189 -1.97 -19.90 -15.28
N ASP A 190 -2.41 -19.52 -16.49
CA ASP A 190 -3.56 -20.15 -17.16
C ASP A 190 -3.14 -21.32 -18.08
N ASP A 191 -1.85 -21.47 -18.41
CA ASP A 191 -1.35 -22.42 -19.41
C ASP A 191 -0.25 -23.39 -18.92
N GLY A 192 0.01 -23.39 -17.61
CA GLY A 192 0.95 -24.32 -16.98
C GLY A 192 2.44 -24.01 -17.24
N THR A 193 2.77 -22.85 -17.81
CA THR A 193 4.17 -22.41 -17.98
C THR A 193 4.91 -22.15 -16.67
N LEU A 194 4.17 -22.06 -15.56
CA LEU A 194 4.71 -21.91 -14.21
C LEU A 194 4.45 -23.20 -13.40
N ASP A 195 5.44 -24.09 -13.30
CA ASP A 195 5.33 -25.33 -12.53
C ASP A 195 5.44 -25.05 -11.02
N PRO A 196 4.39 -25.28 -10.21
CA PRO A 196 4.42 -25.03 -8.77
C PRO A 196 5.49 -25.80 -7.99
N LYS A 197 6.03 -26.89 -8.54
CA LYS A 197 7.04 -27.73 -7.87
C LYS A 197 8.46 -27.25 -8.09
N THR A 198 8.74 -26.65 -9.24
CA THR A 198 10.10 -26.29 -9.64
C THR A 198 10.32 -24.79 -9.75
N SER A 199 9.26 -23.99 -9.87
CA SER A 199 9.35 -22.54 -10.04
C SER A 199 9.90 -21.85 -8.77
N PRO A 200 11.00 -21.07 -8.89
CA PRO A 200 11.45 -20.18 -7.83
C PRO A 200 10.39 -19.16 -7.42
N LEU A 201 9.64 -18.58 -8.36
CA LEU A 201 8.55 -17.63 -8.09
C LEU A 201 7.46 -18.26 -7.23
N MET A 202 7.05 -19.51 -7.52
CA MET A 202 6.06 -20.23 -6.72
C MET A 202 6.60 -20.60 -5.34
N LYS A 203 7.86 -21.01 -5.23
CA LYS A 203 8.54 -21.24 -3.94
C LYS A 203 8.54 -19.95 -3.11
N TRP A 204 8.89 -18.83 -3.71
CA TRP A 204 8.91 -17.52 -3.06
C TRP A 204 7.53 -17.07 -2.59
N GLN A 205 6.50 -17.18 -3.42
CA GLN A 205 5.11 -16.87 -3.03
C GLN A 205 4.64 -17.74 -1.86
N LYS A 206 5.00 -19.04 -1.85
CA LYS A 206 4.70 -19.93 -0.73
C LYS A 206 5.39 -19.48 0.56
N CYS A 207 6.65 -19.07 0.49
CA CYS A 207 7.39 -18.53 1.64
C CYS A 207 6.77 -17.22 2.16
N LEU A 208 6.38 -16.29 1.27
CA LEU A 208 5.67 -15.07 1.65
C LEU A 208 4.38 -15.39 2.40
N ILE A 209 3.53 -16.23 1.83
CA ILE A 209 2.24 -16.60 2.42
C ILE A 209 2.45 -17.28 3.79
N GLU A 210 3.37 -18.24 3.88
CA GLU A 210 3.67 -18.92 5.15
C GLU A 210 4.22 -17.97 6.22
N GLY A 211 5.21 -17.15 5.85
CA GLY A 211 5.81 -16.17 6.76
C GLY A 211 4.79 -15.15 7.26
N SER A 212 3.92 -14.66 6.37
CA SER A 212 2.88 -13.68 6.70
C SER A 212 1.86 -14.22 7.70
N ARG A 213 1.48 -15.50 7.59
CA ARG A 213 0.60 -16.17 8.55
C ARG A 213 1.25 -16.35 9.91
N ARG A 214 2.54 -16.71 9.95
CA ARG A 214 3.31 -16.80 11.21
C ARG A 214 3.46 -15.44 11.90
N LEU A 215 3.58 -14.38 11.11
CA LEU A 215 3.60 -13.01 11.61
C LEU A 215 2.23 -12.56 12.17
N GLY A 216 1.15 -13.26 11.84
CA GLY A 216 -0.22 -12.86 12.20
C GLY A 216 -0.79 -11.76 11.29
N ARG A 217 -0.21 -11.57 10.10
CA ARG A 217 -0.68 -10.61 9.09
C ARG A 217 -0.80 -11.31 7.72
N PRO A 218 -1.87 -12.07 7.48
CA PRO A 218 -1.94 -12.98 6.34
C PRO A 218 -1.97 -12.26 4.99
N LEU A 219 -1.14 -12.75 4.05
CA LEU A 219 -1.19 -12.39 2.63
C LEU A 219 -2.20 -13.25 1.86
N GLY A 220 -2.71 -12.70 0.75
CA GLY A 220 -3.59 -13.41 -0.18
C GLY A 220 -5.05 -13.47 0.29
N GLU A 221 -5.52 -12.41 0.94
CA GLU A 221 -6.88 -12.30 1.48
C GLU A 221 -7.82 -11.48 0.57
N SER A 222 -7.33 -10.92 -0.54
CA SER A 222 -8.06 -9.97 -1.38
C SER A 222 -9.31 -10.58 -2.04
N ASP A 223 -9.30 -11.88 -2.32
CA ASP A 223 -10.44 -12.63 -2.83
C ASP A 223 -11.61 -12.76 -1.82
N LYS A 224 -11.38 -12.42 -0.53
CA LYS A 224 -12.41 -12.41 0.52
C LYS A 224 -13.02 -11.03 0.73
N TYR A 225 -12.42 -9.97 0.21
CA TYR A 225 -12.83 -8.59 0.53
C TYR A 225 -14.29 -8.30 0.22
N LYS A 226 -14.81 -8.75 -0.92
CA LYS A 226 -16.23 -8.59 -1.25
C LYS A 226 -17.15 -9.23 -0.21
N ALA A 227 -16.82 -10.44 0.24
CA ALA A 227 -17.61 -11.15 1.25
C ALA A 227 -17.54 -10.45 2.60
N ILE A 228 -16.34 -9.99 2.99
CA ILE A 228 -16.10 -9.24 4.22
C ILE A 228 -16.89 -7.93 4.23
N VAL A 229 -16.76 -7.11 3.19
CA VAL A 229 -17.46 -5.83 3.04
C VAL A 229 -18.98 -6.03 3.10
N LYS A 230 -19.52 -7.05 2.42
CA LYS A 230 -20.95 -7.40 2.55
C LYS A 230 -21.34 -7.81 3.97
N LYS A 231 -20.53 -8.66 4.62
CA LYS A 231 -20.79 -9.17 5.98
C LYS A 231 -20.83 -8.03 7.01
N VAL A 232 -20.01 -7.00 6.83
CA VAL A 232 -19.96 -5.83 7.72
C VAL A 232 -21.23 -4.97 7.63
N GLY A 233 -21.95 -5.03 6.50
CA GLY A 233 -23.22 -4.30 6.32
C GLY A 233 -23.19 -3.26 5.20
N PHE A 234 -22.12 -3.19 4.41
CA PHE A 234 -22.10 -2.38 3.21
C PHE A 234 -23.08 -2.94 2.15
N HIS A 235 -23.72 -2.04 1.42
CA HIS A 235 -24.56 -2.35 0.25
C HIS A 235 -23.92 -1.81 -1.03
N ASN A 236 -24.56 -2.01 -2.19
CA ASN A 236 -23.99 -1.66 -3.51
C ASN A 236 -22.57 -2.19 -3.74
N VAL A 237 -22.28 -3.39 -3.21
CA VAL A 237 -20.92 -3.95 -3.22
C VAL A 237 -20.54 -4.48 -4.60
N VAL A 238 -19.53 -3.88 -5.20
CA VAL A 238 -18.96 -4.26 -6.50
C VAL A 238 -17.56 -4.80 -6.31
N GLU A 239 -17.19 -5.78 -7.13
CA GLU A 239 -15.85 -6.33 -7.22
C GLU A 239 -15.47 -6.42 -8.68
N THR A 240 -14.31 -5.85 -9.01
CA THR A 240 -13.69 -5.90 -10.33
C THR A 240 -12.30 -6.51 -10.18
N ILE A 241 -11.96 -7.45 -11.05
CA ILE A 241 -10.67 -8.14 -11.03
C ILE A 241 -9.89 -7.80 -12.29
N TYR A 242 -8.71 -7.22 -12.11
CA TYR A 242 -7.73 -6.94 -13.16
C TYR A 242 -6.58 -7.96 -13.11
N LYS A 243 -5.74 -7.98 -14.14
CA LYS A 243 -4.55 -8.84 -14.21
C LYS A 243 -3.30 -7.99 -14.39
N TRP A 244 -2.29 -8.23 -13.56
CA TRP A 244 -0.95 -7.68 -13.70
C TRP A 244 0.02 -8.80 -14.12
N PRO A 245 0.39 -8.88 -15.41
CA PRO A 245 1.32 -9.88 -15.93
C PRO A 245 2.68 -9.77 -15.24
N THR A 246 3.37 -10.90 -15.02
CA THR A 246 4.71 -10.91 -14.41
C THR A 246 5.77 -10.27 -15.31
N ASN A 247 5.55 -10.27 -16.62
CA ASN A 247 6.44 -9.68 -17.62
C ASN A 247 5.68 -9.37 -18.93
N SER A 248 6.41 -9.01 -19.98
CA SER A 248 5.88 -8.56 -21.28
C SER A 248 5.29 -9.65 -22.21
N TRP A 249 5.02 -10.86 -21.71
CA TRP A 249 4.45 -11.97 -22.49
C TRP A 249 3.07 -11.71 -23.16
N PRO A 250 2.15 -10.87 -22.63
CA PRO A 250 0.84 -10.70 -23.25
C PRO A 250 0.93 -10.11 -24.66
N LYS A 251 -0.04 -10.43 -25.53
CA LYS A 251 -0.16 -9.79 -26.85
C LYS A 251 -0.85 -8.43 -26.78
N ASP A 252 -1.81 -8.29 -25.88
CA ASP A 252 -2.55 -7.05 -25.66
C ASP A 252 -1.58 -5.90 -25.30
N PRO A 253 -1.64 -4.74 -25.98
CA PRO A 253 -0.68 -3.66 -25.76
C PRO A 253 -0.67 -3.12 -24.33
N LYS A 254 -1.85 -2.94 -23.71
CA LYS A 254 -1.98 -2.40 -22.35
C LYS A 254 -1.42 -3.40 -21.33
N LEU A 255 -1.79 -4.68 -21.44
CA LEU A 255 -1.25 -5.72 -20.56
C LEU A 255 0.25 -5.95 -20.77
N LYS A 256 0.76 -5.82 -22.00
CA LYS A 256 2.19 -5.91 -22.29
C LYS A 256 2.96 -4.77 -21.63
N GLU A 257 2.43 -3.55 -21.70
CA GLU A 257 2.99 -2.39 -21.01
C GLU A 257 2.97 -2.58 -19.49
N LEU A 258 1.82 -2.94 -18.92
CA LEU A 258 1.70 -3.27 -17.49
C LEU A 258 2.70 -4.36 -17.08
N GLY A 259 2.89 -5.39 -17.90
CA GLY A 259 3.86 -6.45 -17.62
C GLY A 259 5.31 -5.97 -17.58
N LYS A 260 5.68 -4.98 -18.40
CA LYS A 260 7.03 -4.37 -18.34
C LYS A 260 7.23 -3.60 -17.04
N TRP A 261 6.26 -2.78 -16.66
CA TRP A 261 6.32 -2.01 -15.42
C TRP A 261 6.27 -2.91 -14.19
N ASN A 262 5.43 -3.94 -14.22
CA ASN A 262 5.33 -4.90 -13.13
C ASN A 262 6.63 -5.70 -12.91
N LEU A 263 7.33 -6.05 -13.99
CA LEU A 263 8.64 -6.69 -13.90
C LEU A 263 9.62 -5.79 -13.12
N ILE A 264 9.71 -4.51 -13.48
CA ILE A 264 10.59 -3.55 -12.78
C ILE A 264 10.16 -3.39 -11.32
N ASN A 265 8.87 -3.18 -11.07
CA ASN A 265 8.30 -3.04 -9.72
C ASN A 265 8.66 -4.22 -8.81
N PHE A 266 8.44 -5.46 -9.26
CA PHE A 266 8.79 -6.62 -8.46
C PHE A 266 10.30 -6.82 -8.32
N GLU A 267 11.10 -6.62 -9.38
CA GLU A 267 12.55 -6.78 -9.30
C GLU A 267 13.21 -5.90 -8.24
N SER A 268 12.74 -4.64 -8.12
CA SER A 268 13.19 -3.69 -7.09
C SER A 268 12.63 -4.03 -5.70
N GLY A 269 11.42 -4.60 -5.63
CA GLY A 269 10.73 -4.93 -4.38
C GLY A 269 11.06 -6.28 -3.76
N LEU A 270 11.62 -7.23 -4.52
CA LEU A 270 11.82 -8.63 -4.09
C LEU A 270 12.49 -8.73 -2.73
N GLU A 271 13.57 -8.00 -2.52
CA GLU A 271 14.32 -8.03 -1.26
C GLU A 271 13.53 -7.36 -0.13
N GLY A 272 12.89 -6.22 -0.40
CA GLY A 272 12.11 -5.46 0.57
C GLY A 272 10.96 -6.28 1.16
N VAL A 273 10.21 -6.98 0.32
CA VAL A 273 9.07 -7.79 0.78
C VAL A 273 9.47 -9.15 1.38
N SER A 274 10.74 -9.56 1.23
CA SER A 274 11.20 -10.90 1.63
C SER A 274 12.09 -10.89 2.87
N LEU A 275 13.01 -9.94 2.98
CA LEU A 275 14.09 -9.97 3.97
C LEU A 275 13.54 -10.12 5.39
N ALA A 276 12.83 -9.11 5.88
CA ALA A 276 12.27 -9.14 7.23
C ALA A 276 11.36 -10.35 7.47
N LEU A 277 10.52 -10.70 6.49
CA LEU A 277 9.57 -11.79 6.68
C LEU A 277 10.26 -13.15 6.79
N PHE A 278 11.23 -13.42 5.92
CA PHE A 278 11.89 -14.73 5.85
C PHE A 278 12.92 -14.89 6.98
N THR A 279 13.67 -13.85 7.31
CA THR A 279 14.64 -13.89 8.40
C THR A 279 13.95 -14.02 9.75
N ARG A 280 12.92 -13.22 10.01
CA ARG A 280 12.22 -13.22 11.31
C ARG A 280 11.33 -14.44 11.50
N MET A 281 10.55 -14.84 10.49
CA MET A 281 9.48 -15.85 10.67
C MET A 281 9.81 -17.26 10.14
N LEU A 282 10.73 -17.35 9.18
CA LEU A 282 11.09 -18.63 8.55
C LEU A 282 12.48 -19.12 8.96
N GLY A 283 13.27 -18.30 9.67
CA GLY A 283 14.61 -18.65 10.13
C GLY A 283 15.65 -18.71 9.01
N TRP A 284 15.39 -18.05 7.87
CA TRP A 284 16.33 -18.00 6.77
C TRP A 284 17.47 -17.03 7.09
N SER A 285 18.68 -17.36 6.64
CA SER A 285 19.77 -16.39 6.57
C SER A 285 19.53 -15.36 5.46
N LYS A 286 20.12 -14.16 5.61
CA LYS A 286 20.07 -13.12 4.56
C LYS A 286 20.52 -13.66 3.20
N ASP A 287 21.59 -14.45 3.16
CA ASP A 287 22.14 -14.99 1.91
C ASP A 287 21.19 -15.98 1.23
N GLU A 288 20.47 -16.81 1.98
CA GLU A 288 19.43 -17.70 1.43
C GLU A 288 18.28 -16.89 0.81
N VAL A 289 17.86 -15.80 1.46
CA VAL A 289 16.82 -14.90 0.92
C VAL A 289 17.30 -14.27 -0.40
N LEU A 290 18.50 -13.71 -0.41
CA LEU A 290 19.07 -13.07 -1.60
C LEU A 290 19.26 -14.07 -2.76
N SER A 291 19.68 -15.30 -2.45
CA SER A 291 19.79 -16.37 -3.44
C SER A 291 18.43 -16.67 -4.09
N LEU A 292 17.36 -16.82 -3.29
CA LEU A 292 16.03 -17.04 -3.84
C LEU A 292 15.53 -15.83 -4.63
N CYS A 293 15.77 -14.60 -4.16
CA CYS A 293 15.43 -13.39 -4.92
C CYS A 293 16.12 -13.35 -6.28
N ALA A 294 17.38 -13.80 -6.37
CA ALA A 294 18.09 -13.90 -7.65
C ALA A 294 17.44 -14.91 -8.60
N ASP A 295 17.06 -16.09 -8.10
CA ASP A 295 16.37 -17.11 -8.89
C ASP A 295 15.00 -16.62 -9.38
N VAL A 296 14.23 -15.96 -8.51
CA VAL A 296 12.92 -15.37 -8.85
C VAL A 296 13.08 -14.29 -9.91
N ARG A 297 14.09 -13.41 -9.79
CA ARG A 297 14.39 -12.37 -10.78
C ARG A 297 14.66 -12.97 -12.16
N ASN A 298 15.42 -14.07 -12.21
CA ASN A 298 15.67 -14.77 -13.48
C ASN A 298 14.40 -15.36 -14.10
N GLU A 299 13.50 -15.92 -13.28
CA GLU A 299 12.23 -16.45 -13.76
C GLU A 299 11.26 -15.35 -14.22
N LEU A 300 11.17 -14.24 -13.49
CA LEU A 300 10.34 -13.08 -13.88
C LEU A 300 10.74 -12.52 -15.25
N ARG A 301 12.05 -12.48 -15.55
CA ARG A 301 12.58 -12.03 -16.86
C ARG A 301 12.28 -12.98 -18.01
N ASN A 302 11.87 -14.22 -17.74
CA ASN A 302 11.63 -15.21 -18.79
C ASN A 302 10.26 -15.00 -19.46
N PRO A 303 10.20 -14.56 -20.73
CA PRO A 303 8.93 -14.29 -21.41
C PRO A 303 8.13 -15.57 -21.71
N LYS A 304 8.71 -16.76 -21.48
CA LYS A 304 8.00 -18.05 -21.57
C LYS A 304 7.18 -18.36 -20.32
N VAL A 305 7.36 -17.60 -19.24
CA VAL A 305 6.58 -17.73 -18.01
C VAL A 305 5.41 -16.77 -18.10
N HIS A 306 4.21 -17.32 -18.26
CA HIS A 306 2.96 -16.56 -18.43
C HIS A 306 2.22 -16.37 -17.11
N GLY A 307 2.96 -15.94 -16.09
CA GLY A 307 2.42 -15.64 -14.77
C GLY A 307 1.69 -14.28 -14.76
N TYR A 308 0.73 -14.14 -13.85
CA TYR A 308 0.11 -12.86 -13.52
C TYR A 308 -0.43 -12.85 -12.09
N TRP A 309 -0.51 -11.66 -11.49
CA TRP A 309 -1.29 -11.44 -10.27
C TRP A 309 -2.67 -10.91 -10.61
N LYS A 310 -3.65 -11.27 -9.79
CA LYS A 310 -4.97 -10.64 -9.84
C LYS A 310 -4.96 -9.42 -8.94
N ILE A 311 -5.50 -8.31 -9.44
CA ILE A 311 -5.70 -7.09 -8.68
C ILE A 311 -7.19 -6.92 -8.46
N TYR A 312 -7.60 -6.96 -7.20
CA TYR A 312 -9.00 -6.80 -6.79
C TYR A 312 -9.25 -5.34 -6.50
N VAL A 313 -10.32 -4.80 -7.09
CA VAL A 313 -10.92 -3.52 -6.69
C VAL A 313 -12.30 -3.83 -6.15
N VAL A 314 -12.50 -3.60 -4.86
CA VAL A 314 -13.75 -3.84 -4.16
C VAL A 314 -14.21 -2.55 -3.54
N TYR A 315 -15.45 -2.16 -3.78
CA TYR A 315 -16.06 -1.06 -3.05
C TYR A 315 -17.46 -1.40 -2.57
N GLY A 316 -17.88 -0.72 -1.51
CA GLY A 316 -19.22 -0.80 -0.95
C GLY A 316 -19.65 0.52 -0.32
N GLN A 317 -20.95 0.76 -0.30
CA GLN A 317 -21.54 1.96 0.26
C GLN A 317 -22.11 1.66 1.65
N LYS A 318 -21.95 2.57 2.61
CA LYS A 318 -22.69 2.51 3.88
C LYS A 318 -24.16 2.85 3.61
N PRO A 319 -25.14 2.12 4.19
CA PRO A 319 -26.54 2.48 4.05
C PRO A 319 -26.81 3.93 4.44
N GLU A 320 -27.72 4.57 3.72
CA GLU A 320 -28.32 5.83 4.18
C GLU A 320 -29.03 5.57 5.51
N LYS A 321 -29.12 6.59 6.37
CA LYS A 321 -30.06 6.51 7.50
C LYS A 321 -31.45 6.41 6.91
N GLU A 322 -32.22 5.39 7.29
CA GLU A 322 -33.65 5.38 6.99
C GLU A 322 -34.22 6.71 7.48
N ALA A 323 -34.89 7.44 6.59
CA ALA A 323 -35.63 8.62 6.99
C ALA A 323 -36.62 8.16 8.06
N ALA A 324 -36.43 8.61 9.29
CA ALA A 324 -37.43 8.41 10.33
C ALA A 324 -38.66 9.23 9.92
N TRP A 325 -39.67 8.52 9.39
CA TRP A 325 -40.98 9.08 9.09
C TRP A 325 -41.79 9.28 10.37
#